data_AF-A0A967L3R7-F1
#
_entry.id   AF-A0A967L3R7-F1
#
_cell.length_a   1.000
_cell.length_b   1.000
_cell.length_c   1.000
_cell.angle_alpha   90.00
_cell.angle_beta   90.00
_cell.angle_gamma   90.00
#
_symmetry.space_group_name_H-M   'P 1'
#
loop_
_entity.id
_entity.type
_entity.pdbx_description
1 polymer ?
#
loop_
_entity_poly.entity_id
_entity_poly.type
_entity_poly.pdbx_seq_one_letter_code
_entity_poly.pdbx_strand_id
1 'polypeptide(L)' 'MEWFNREEEDRDRWEVAGDYNGEKCPKCGRERVLLCNDKKRRCEKCRWCIEDEIYDGRMPKG' A
#
# COMPACT_ATOMS: atom_id res chain seq x y z
N MET A 1 -7.22 27.58 -11.91
CA MET A 1 -7.36 26.93 -10.59
C MET A 1 -7.70 25.47 -10.86
N GLU A 2 -6.68 24.64 -11.05
CA GLU A 2 -6.84 23.21 -11.30
C GLU A 2 -6.78 22.50 -9.95
N TRP A 3 -7.96 22.35 -9.34
CA TRP A 3 -8.17 21.63 -8.09
C TRP A 3 -8.76 20.25 -8.39
N PHE A 4 -8.15 19.43 -9.23
CA PHE A 4 -8.62 18.06 -9.41
C PHE A 4 -7.42 17.12 -9.62
N ASN A 5 -7.47 15.98 -8.93
CA ASN A 5 -6.69 14.74 -9.14
C ASN A 5 -5.63 14.32 -8.10
N ARG A 6 -5.72 14.75 -6.83
CA ARG A 6 -4.90 14.12 -5.77
C ARG A 6 -5.45 12.78 -5.24
N GLU A 7 -6.74 12.53 -5.41
CA GLU A 7 -7.40 11.31 -4.91
C GLU A 7 -7.28 10.11 -5.88
N GLU A 8 -7.15 10.34 -7.18
CA GLU A 8 -6.94 9.28 -8.18
C GLU A 8 -5.55 8.64 -8.08
N GLU A 9 -4.48 9.44 -7.94
CA GLU A 9 -3.11 8.94 -7.75
C GLU A 9 -2.97 8.02 -6.52
N ASP A 10 -3.76 8.29 -5.48
CA ASP A 10 -3.74 7.53 -4.24
C ASP A 10 -4.45 6.17 -4.37
N ARG A 11 -5.51 6.12 -5.19
CA ARG A 11 -6.24 4.89 -5.50
C ARG A 11 -5.39 3.96 -6.38
N ASP A 12 -4.76 4.51 -7.41
CA ASP A 12 -3.88 3.76 -8.33
C ASP A 12 -2.68 3.15 -7.59
N ARG A 13 -2.11 3.88 -6.62
CA ARG A 13 -1.01 3.38 -5.78
C ARG A 13 -1.38 2.12 -4.99
N TRP A 14 -2.61 2.00 -4.48
CA TRP A 14 -3.02 0.83 -3.69
C TRP A 14 -3.63 -0.28 -4.55
N GLU A 15 -3.77 -0.08 -5.86
CA GLU A 15 -4.11 -1.17 -6.75
C GLU A 15 -3.03 -2.25 -6.67
N VAL A 16 -3.50 -3.45 -6.41
CA VAL A 16 -2.67 -4.62 -6.15
C VAL A 16 -2.20 -5.15 -7.49
N ALA A 17 -0.89 -5.08 -7.74
CA ALA A 17 -0.28 -5.49 -9.00
C ALA A 17 -0.16 -7.02 -9.14
N GLY A 18 -0.47 -7.79 -8.09
CA GLY A 18 -0.40 -9.26 -8.09
C GLY A 18 -0.69 -9.89 -6.72
N ASP A 19 -0.59 -11.21 -6.63
CA ASP A 19 -0.90 -11.95 -5.41
C ASP A 19 -0.01 -11.60 -4.20
N TYR A 20 -0.49 -11.96 -3.01
CA TYR A 20 0.29 -11.88 -1.76
C TYR A 20 1.62 -12.60 -1.93
N ASN A 21 2.71 -11.92 -1.60
CA ASN A 21 4.05 -12.46 -1.80
C ASN A 21 4.50 -13.46 -0.72
N GLY A 22 3.62 -13.78 0.25
CA GLY A 22 3.95 -14.65 1.38
C GLY A 22 4.93 -14.04 2.39
N GLU A 23 5.28 -12.75 2.27
CA GLU A 23 6.16 -12.09 3.22
C GLU A 23 5.41 -11.61 4.46
N LYS A 24 6.10 -11.70 5.60
CA LYS A 24 5.61 -11.15 6.86
C LYS A 24 5.92 -9.67 6.95
N CYS A 25 4.92 -8.87 7.28
CA CYS A 25 5.13 -7.46 7.53
C CYS A 25 6.09 -7.28 8.73
N PRO A 26 7.20 -6.52 8.59
CA PRO A 26 8.14 -6.31 9.68
C PRO A 26 7.54 -5.53 10.85
N LYS A 27 6.47 -4.76 10.62
CA LYS A 27 5.82 -3.95 11.65
C LYS A 27 4.77 -4.70 12.47
N CYS A 28 3.97 -5.55 11.83
CA CYS A 28 2.86 -6.25 12.52
C CYS A 28 2.97 -7.78 12.52
N GLY A 29 3.98 -8.36 11.86
CA GLY A 29 4.26 -9.80 11.83
C GLY A 29 3.30 -10.63 10.99
N ARG A 30 2.28 -10.03 10.34
CA ARG A 30 1.29 -10.75 9.54
C ARG A 30 1.76 -10.97 8.11
N GLU A 31 1.45 -12.14 7.56
CA GLU A 31 1.71 -12.52 6.18
C GLU A 31 0.61 -11.98 5.26
N ARG A 32 0.53 -10.65 5.17
CA ARG A 32 -0.45 -9.90 4.36
C ARG A 32 0.22 -8.72 3.69
N VAL A 33 1.34 -8.98 3.05
CA VAL A 33 2.10 -8.01 2.27
C VAL A 33 1.71 -8.17 0.81
N LEU A 34 1.31 -7.05 0.20
CA LEU A 34 0.88 -6.94 -1.19
C LEU A 34 1.97 -6.22 -1.98
N LEU A 35 2.16 -6.56 -3.25
CA LEU A 35 2.87 -5.69 -4.20
C LEU A 35 1.85 -4.75 -4.85
N CYS A 36 2.06 -3.46 -4.70
CA CYS A 36 1.24 -2.40 -5.27
C CYS A 36 1.72 -1.99 -6.69
N ASN A 37 0.87 -1.30 -7.45
CA ASN A 37 1.16 -0.82 -8.82
C ASN A 37 2.38 0.10 -8.90
N ASP A 38 2.66 0.88 -7.85
CA ASP A 38 3.89 1.69 -7.76
C ASP A 38 5.13 0.85 -7.44
N LYS A 39 5.03 -0.49 -7.54
CA LYS A 39 6.08 -1.49 -7.28
C LYS A 39 6.59 -1.48 -5.85
N LYS A 40 5.81 -0.95 -4.92
CA LYS A 40 6.12 -0.97 -3.49
C LYS A 40 5.28 -1.99 -2.76
N ARG A 41 5.86 -2.56 -1.70
CA ARG A 41 5.24 -3.55 -0.84
C ARG A 41 4.61 -2.87 0.34
N ARG A 42 3.30 -3.10 0.50
CA ARG A 42 2.53 -2.56 1.62
C ARG A 42 1.81 -3.67 2.34
N CYS A 43 1.80 -3.58 3.66
CA CYS A 43 0.97 -4.46 4.46
C CYS A 43 -0.49 -4.01 4.38
N GLU A 44 -1.39 -4.89 3.96
CA GLU A 44 -2.84 -4.62 3.94
C GLU A 44 -3.38 -4.20 5.31
N LYS A 45 -2.89 -4.83 6.39
CA LYS A 45 -3.46 -4.65 7.74
C LYS A 45 -2.97 -3.39 8.43
N CYS A 46 -1.66 -3.18 8.44
CA CYS A 46 -1.05 -2.07 9.17
C CYS A 46 -0.49 -0.99 8.26
N ARG A 47 -0.75 -1.07 6.95
CA ARG A 47 -0.40 -0.05 5.94
C ARG A 47 1.07 0.35 5.95
N TRP A 48 1.92 -0.53 6.46
CA TRP A 48 3.35 -0.29 6.50
C TRP A 48 3.91 -0.50 5.10
N CYS A 49 4.53 0.54 4.55
CA CYS A 49 5.35 0.40 3.36
C CYS A 49 6.71 -0.14 3.78
N ILE A 50 7.09 -1.30 3.23
CA ILE A 50 8.35 -1.96 3.59
C ILE A 50 9.52 -1.17 3.02
N GLU A 51 9.41 -0.70 1.79
CA GLU A 51 10.50 -0.01 1.08
C GLU A 51 10.81 1.36 1.68
N ASP A 52 9.78 2.14 2.04
CA ASP A 52 9.97 3.48 2.61
C ASP A 52 10.08 3.44 4.15
N GLU A 53 9.86 2.29 4.79
CA GLU A 53 9.82 2.14 6.25
C GLU A 53 8.90 3.17 6.96
N ILE A 54 7.77 3.49 6.33
CA ILE A 54 6.77 4.44 6.85
C ILE A 54 5.36 3.85 6.81
N TYR A 55 4.48 4.44 7.61
CA TYR A 55 3.04 4.18 7.54
C TYR A 55 2.45 4.94 6.35
N ASP A 56 1.88 4.20 5.42
CA ASP A 56 1.11 4.75 4.30
C ASP A 56 -0.26 5.17 4.88
N GLY A 57 -0.33 6.41 5.36
CA GLY A 57 -1.44 6.97 6.13
C GLY A 57 -2.75 7.19 5.36
N ARG A 58 -2.82 6.77 4.10
CA ARG A 58 -3.97 6.98 3.23
C ARG A 58 -4.72 5.66 3.03
N MET A 59 -6.03 5.75 3.07
CA MET A 59 -6.93 4.66 3.43
C MET A 59 -7.24 3.75 2.23
N PRO A 60 -7.29 2.41 2.37
CA PRO A 60 -8.35 1.64 1.75
C PRO A 60 -9.66 2.01 2.45
N LYS A 61 -10.47 2.87 1.81
CA LYS A 61 -11.91 2.86 2.08
C LYS A 61 -12.45 1.58 1.43
N GLY A 62 -13.00 0.71 2.27
CA GLY A 62 -13.53 -0.58 1.87
C GLY A 62 -14.69 -0.49 0.88
#